data_AF-A0A960BIX7-F1
#
_entry.id   AF-A0A960BIX7-F1
#
_cell.length_a   1.000
_cell.length_b   1.000
_cell.length_c   1.000
_cell.angle_alpha   90.00
_cell.angle_beta   90.00
_cell.angle_gamma   90.00
#
_symmetry.space_group_name_H-M   'P 1'
#
loop_
_entity.id
_entity.type
_entity.pdbx_description
1 polymer ?
#
loop_
_entity_poly.entity_id
_entity_poly.type
_entity_poly.pdbx_seq_one_letter_code
_entity_poly.pdbx_strand_id
1 'polypeptide(L)'
;MYPILLFDGDCAFCTASVNFLQRYIRPKARIIAWQRADLATLGVSEQECRESIQWFAAPGSRPLTQGRAVAAALRCGAAPWPLVGRLMQLPGVVQVVDAVYRLVAANRFRLPGATPACRLPDPAVVGEAEGGVAVASAPASSTALAAPSGASAPASSTALVAPSGASAPARPSAPAA
;
A
#
# COMPACT_ATOMS: atom_id res chain seq x y z
N MET A 1 2.61 4.99 20.52
CA MET A 1 2.89 4.70 19.10
C MET A 1 1.58 4.64 18.35
N TYR A 2 1.49 5.22 17.14
CA TYR A 2 0.27 5.27 16.33
C TYR A 2 0.40 4.37 15.09
N PRO A 3 -0.70 3.80 14.56
CA PRO A 3 -0.68 3.04 13.32
C PRO A 3 -0.38 3.93 12.11
N ILE A 4 0.29 3.37 11.09
CA ILE A 4 0.61 4.07 9.84
C ILE A 4 -0.01 3.32 8.66
N LEU A 5 -0.66 4.05 7.76
CA LEU A 5 -1.13 3.55 6.47
C LEU A 5 -0.35 4.22 5.35
N LEU A 6 0.43 3.44 4.60
CA LEU A 6 1.05 3.88 3.35
C LEU A 6 0.15 3.54 2.16
N PHE A 7 0.03 4.49 1.24
CA PHE A 7 -0.72 4.33 -0.01
C PHE A 7 0.03 4.96 -1.18
N ASP A 8 -0.39 4.63 -2.40
CA ASP A 8 0.16 5.21 -3.63
C ASP A 8 -0.49 6.56 -3.96
N GLY A 9 0.28 7.64 -3.83
CA GLY A 9 -0.16 9.01 -4.13
C GLY A 9 -0.34 9.30 -5.63
N ASP A 10 0.30 8.54 -6.51
CA ASP A 10 0.19 8.70 -7.96
C ASP A 10 -1.00 7.94 -8.54
N CYS A 11 -1.61 7.05 -7.75
CA CYS A 11 -2.80 6.31 -8.13
C CYS A 11 -4.08 7.08 -7.75
N ALA A 12 -4.84 7.49 -8.78
CA ALA A 12 -6.10 8.23 -8.63
C ALA A 12 -7.14 7.48 -7.76
N PHE A 13 -7.27 6.16 -7.97
CA PHE A 13 -8.16 5.31 -7.19
C PHE A 13 -7.72 5.20 -5.72
N CYS A 14 -6.42 5.01 -5.47
CA CYS A 14 -5.88 4.95 -4.11
C CYS A 14 -6.10 6.27 -3.37
N THR A 15 -5.86 7.39 -4.05
CA THR A 15 -6.10 8.73 -3.50
C THR A 15 -7.58 8.96 -3.18
N ALA A 16 -8.50 8.59 -4.08
CA ALA A 16 -9.94 8.66 -3.80
C ALA A 16 -10.35 7.79 -2.60
N SER A 17 -9.80 6.58 -2.51
CA SER A 17 -10.08 5.64 -1.41
C SER A 17 -9.59 6.17 -0.07
N VAL A 18 -8.41 6.77 -0.02
CA VAL A 18 -7.88 7.43 1.19
C VAL A 18 -8.72 8.66 1.57
N ASN A 19 -9.14 9.47 0.60
CA ASN A 19 -10.02 10.60 0.89
C ASN A 19 -11.38 10.14 1.46
N PHE A 20 -11.94 9.06 0.91
CA PHE A 20 -13.13 8.42 1.47
C PHE A 20 -12.89 7.92 2.90
N LEU A 21 -11.77 7.22 3.11
CA LEU A 21 -11.34 6.72 4.41
C LEU A 21 -11.22 7.86 5.44
N GLN A 22 -10.57 8.96 5.10
CA GLN A 22 -10.42 10.12 5.98
C GLN A 22 -11.76 10.79 6.25
N ARG A 23 -12.62 10.95 5.23
CA ARG A 23 -13.89 11.68 5.37
C ARG A 23 -14.93 10.92 6.19
N TYR A 24 -15.11 9.63 5.89
CA TYR A 24 -16.23 8.83 6.40
C TYR A 24 -15.83 7.83 7.48
N ILE A 25 -14.63 7.27 7.41
CA ILE A 25 -14.17 6.24 8.36
C ILE A 25 -13.38 6.87 9.51
N ARG A 26 -12.63 7.94 9.24
CA ARG A 26 -11.82 8.70 10.21
C ARG A 26 -10.94 7.77 11.07
N PRO A 27 -10.08 6.95 10.45
CA PRO A 27 -9.22 6.04 11.21
C PRO A 27 -8.24 6.81 12.09
N LYS A 28 -8.03 6.33 13.30
CA LYS A 28 -6.97 6.80 14.21
C LYS A 28 -5.61 6.26 13.76
N ALA A 29 -5.14 6.71 12.60
CA ALA A 29 -3.89 6.30 11.99
C ALA A 29 -3.28 7.45 11.17
N ARG A 30 -1.95 7.49 11.07
CA ARG A 30 -1.26 8.42 10.18
C ARG A 30 -1.28 7.87 8.76
N ILE A 31 -1.93 8.58 7.85
CA ILE A 31 -2.03 8.16 6.44
C ILE A 31 -1.03 8.97 5.62
N ILE A 32 -0.15 8.29 4.89
CA ILE A 32 0.97 8.92 4.18
C ILE A 32 1.07 8.33 2.78
N ALA A 33 1.26 9.17 1.77
CA ALA A 33 1.65 8.70 0.44
C ALA A 33 3.09 8.18 0.52
N TRP A 34 3.38 6.99 0.01
CA TRP A 34 4.72 6.38 0.15
C TRP A 34 5.82 7.25 -0.48
N GLN A 35 5.48 8.06 -1.50
CA GLN A 35 6.36 9.05 -2.13
C GLN A 35 6.91 10.10 -1.15
N ARG A 36 6.26 10.30 -0.01
CA ARG A 36 6.63 11.27 1.04
C ARG A 36 7.05 10.58 2.35
N ALA A 37 7.13 9.26 2.37
CA ALA A 37 7.47 8.48 3.55
C ALA A 37 8.96 8.10 3.53
N ASP A 38 9.57 8.03 4.72
CA ASP A 38 10.88 7.41 4.88
C ASP A 38 10.73 5.88 4.89
N LEU A 39 10.88 5.29 3.71
CA LEU A 39 10.75 3.86 3.47
C LEU A 39 11.85 3.04 4.15
N ALA A 40 13.06 3.61 4.28
CA ALA A 40 14.19 2.93 4.90
C ALA A 40 13.93 2.70 6.39
N THR A 41 13.41 3.72 7.09
CA THR A 41 13.02 3.61 8.51
C THR A 41 11.83 2.68 8.72
N LEU A 42 10.95 2.55 7.74
CA LEU A 42 9.78 1.64 7.81
C LEU A 42 10.10 0.21 7.36
N GLY A 43 11.28 -0.03 6.79
CA GLY A 43 11.72 -1.36 6.35
C GLY A 43 10.89 -1.93 5.20
N VAL A 44 10.36 -1.08 4.32
CA VAL A 44 9.55 -1.50 3.15
C VAL A 44 10.12 -0.88 1.88
N SER A 45 10.12 -1.64 0.79
CA SER A 45 10.59 -1.17 -0.51
C SER A 45 9.53 -0.38 -1.28
N GLU A 46 9.98 0.45 -2.22
CA GLU A 46 9.07 1.14 -3.15
C GLU A 46 8.21 0.15 -3.95
N GLN A 47 8.80 -0.98 -4.36
CA GLN A 47 8.11 -1.99 -5.14
C GLN A 47 6.93 -2.59 -4.36
N GLU A 48 7.12 -2.91 -3.08
CA GLU A 48 6.04 -3.41 -2.22
C GLU A 48 4.93 -2.37 -2.02
N CYS A 49 5.30 -1.09 -1.84
CA CYS A 49 4.34 0.01 -1.77
C CYS A 49 3.58 0.25 -3.07
N ARG A 50 4.23 0.02 -4.22
CA ARG A 50 3.57 0.05 -5.53
C ARG A 50 2.67 -1.14 -5.72
N GLU A 51 2.96 -2.32 -5.18
CA GLU A 51 2.12 -3.51 -5.35
C GLU A 51 0.86 -3.43 -4.51
N SER A 52 0.97 -2.97 -3.27
CA SER A 52 -0.17 -2.91 -2.35
C SER A 52 -0.03 -1.83 -1.28
N ILE A 53 -1.17 -1.47 -0.69
CA ILE A 53 -1.18 -0.59 0.49
C ILE A 53 -0.55 -1.31 1.69
N GLN A 54 0.19 -0.57 2.50
CA GLN A 54 0.92 -1.12 3.64
C GLN A 54 0.36 -0.54 4.94
N TRP A 55 -0.10 -1.42 5.84
CA TRP A 55 -0.58 -1.04 7.15
C TRP A 55 0.37 -1.50 8.24
N PHE A 56 0.87 -0.56 9.04
CA PHE A 56 1.70 -0.82 10.19
C PHE A 56 0.90 -0.58 11.46
N ALA A 57 0.82 -1.58 12.34
CA ALA A 57 0.17 -1.41 13.64
C ALA A 57 0.99 -0.46 14.55
N ALA A 58 2.31 -0.48 14.39
CA ALA A 58 3.26 0.44 14.99
C ALA A 58 4.45 0.68 14.03
N PRO A 59 5.16 1.82 14.12
CA PRO A 59 6.39 2.04 13.35
C PRO A 59 7.38 0.87 13.55
N GLY A 60 7.93 0.34 12.45
CA GLY A 60 8.85 -0.81 12.47
C GLY A 60 8.20 -2.19 12.69
N SER A 61 6.87 -2.26 12.85
CA SER A 61 6.18 -3.56 12.86
C SER A 61 6.08 -4.17 11.45
N ARG A 62 5.86 -5.49 11.36
CA ARG A 62 5.60 -6.12 10.07
C ARG A 62 4.31 -5.56 9.46
N PRO A 63 4.32 -5.09 8.19
CA PRO A 63 3.14 -4.55 7.56
C PRO A 63 2.10 -5.64 7.28
N LEU A 64 0.83 -5.29 7.46
CA LEU A 64 -0.29 -5.97 6.83
C LEU A 64 -0.49 -5.37 5.44
N THR A 65 -0.85 -6.20 4.47
CA THR A 65 -1.00 -5.81 3.07
C THR A 65 -2.40 -6.14 2.56
N GLN A 66 -2.73 -5.68 1.34
CA GLN A 66 -3.95 -6.06 0.61
C GLN A 66 -5.25 -5.90 1.43
N GLY A 67 -6.15 -6.89 1.38
CA GLY A 67 -7.42 -6.89 2.12
C GLY A 67 -7.24 -6.78 3.64
N ARG A 68 -6.14 -7.33 4.18
CA ARG A 68 -5.83 -7.28 5.62
C ARG A 68 -5.48 -5.86 6.06
N ALA A 69 -4.78 -5.10 5.23
CA ALA A 69 -4.51 -3.68 5.46
C ALA A 69 -5.79 -2.84 5.45
N VAL A 70 -6.70 -3.10 4.50
CA VAL A 70 -8.01 -2.41 4.44
C VAL A 70 -8.83 -2.73 5.69
N ALA A 71 -8.91 -4.00 6.07
CA ALA A 71 -9.62 -4.41 7.28
C ALA A 71 -9.03 -3.77 8.53
N ALA A 72 -7.70 -3.65 8.63
CA ALA A 72 -7.04 -2.98 9.74
C ALA A 72 -7.36 -1.48 9.81
N ALA A 73 -7.35 -0.79 8.66
CA ALA A 73 -7.74 0.61 8.58
C ALA A 73 -9.19 0.83 9.04
N LEU A 74 -10.11 -0.04 8.63
CA LEU A 74 -11.52 -0.01 9.06
C LEU A 74 -11.68 -0.23 10.57
N ARG A 75 -10.89 -1.14 11.16
CA ARG A 75 -10.91 -1.39 12.62
C ARG A 75 -10.44 -0.21 13.45
N CYS A 76 -9.60 0.66 12.89
CA CYS A 76 -9.17 1.89 13.57
C CYS A 76 -10.11 3.08 13.33
N GLY A 77 -11.18 2.91 12.54
CA GLY A 77 -12.20 3.92 12.25
C GLY A 77 -13.18 4.19 13.39
N ALA A 78 -13.99 5.23 13.21
CA ALA A 78 -15.14 5.51 14.04
C ALA A 78 -16.24 4.43 13.86
N ALA A 79 -17.11 4.24 14.85
CA ALA A 79 -18.25 3.34 14.68
C ALA A 79 -19.13 3.79 13.49
N PRO A 80 -19.67 2.85 12.68
CA PRO A 80 -19.70 1.39 12.87
C PRO A 80 -18.57 0.62 12.17
N TRP A 81 -17.61 1.31 11.55
CA TRP A 81 -16.58 0.71 10.69
C TRP A 81 -15.74 -0.41 11.32
N PRO A 82 -15.43 -0.41 12.63
CA PRO A 82 -14.73 -1.52 13.24
C PRO A 82 -15.46 -2.86 13.16
N LEU A 83 -16.80 -2.86 13.08
CA LEU A 83 -17.57 -4.09 12.87
C LEU A 83 -17.34 -4.64 11.46
N VAL A 84 -17.36 -3.77 10.44
CA VAL A 84 -17.08 -4.15 9.04
C VAL A 84 -15.67 -4.72 8.91
N GLY A 85 -14.67 -4.06 9.51
CA GLY A 85 -13.28 -4.54 9.51
C GLY A 85 -13.08 -5.87 10.26
N ARG A 86 -13.99 -6.25 11.18
CA ARG A 86 -14.03 -7.59 11.78
C ARG A 86 -14.71 -8.61 10.88
N LEU A 87 -15.83 -8.25 10.27
CA LEU A 87 -16.58 -9.12 9.35
C LEU A 87 -15.74 -9.55 8.15
N MET A 88 -14.92 -8.63 7.63
CA MET A 88 -13.99 -8.90 6.51
C MET A 88 -12.94 -9.98 6.81
N GLN A 89 -12.70 -10.30 8.08
CA GLN A 89 -11.73 -11.31 8.49
C GLN A 89 -12.35 -12.69 8.75
N LEU A 90 -13.67 -12.83 8.59
CA LEU A 90 -14.31 -14.13 8.75
C LEU A 90 -13.84 -15.12 7.67
N PRO A 91 -13.73 -16.42 8.01
CA PRO A 91 -13.46 -17.46 7.01
C PRO A 91 -14.56 -17.41 5.93
N GLY A 92 -14.17 -17.55 4.66
CA GLY A 92 -15.07 -17.31 3.51
C GLY A 92 -14.98 -15.87 2.98
N VAL A 93 -15.12 -14.88 3.86
CA VAL A 93 -15.15 -13.46 3.47
C VAL A 93 -13.76 -12.95 3.10
N VAL A 94 -12.73 -13.33 3.87
CA VAL A 94 -11.35 -12.87 3.61
C VAL A 94 -10.87 -13.25 2.21
N GLN A 95 -11.22 -14.44 1.72
CA GLN A 95 -10.83 -14.90 0.38
C GLN A 95 -11.51 -14.06 -0.71
N VAL A 96 -12.78 -13.69 -0.51
CA VAL A 96 -13.51 -12.79 -1.40
C VAL A 96 -12.88 -11.40 -1.39
N VAL A 97 -12.56 -10.87 -0.21
CA VAL A 97 -11.90 -9.56 -0.06
C VAL A 97 -10.55 -9.55 -0.78
N ASP A 98 -9.73 -10.58 -0.62
CA ASP A 98 -8.42 -10.67 -1.28
C ASP A 98 -8.55 -10.84 -2.81
N ALA A 99 -9.57 -11.57 -3.28
CA ALA A 99 -9.86 -11.68 -4.71
C ALA A 99 -10.30 -10.32 -5.30
N VAL A 100 -11.21 -9.63 -4.63
CA VAL A 100 -11.65 -8.28 -5.02
C VAL A 100 -10.48 -7.31 -4.99
N TYR A 101 -9.65 -7.36 -3.94
CA TYR A 101 -8.47 -6.50 -3.84
C TYR A 101 -7.52 -6.70 -5.02
N ARG A 102 -7.23 -7.96 -5.41
CA ARG A 102 -6.38 -8.25 -6.58
C ARG A 102 -6.97 -7.71 -7.88
N LEU A 103 -8.28 -7.84 -8.08
CA LEU A 103 -8.96 -7.29 -9.25
C LEU A 103 -8.84 -5.76 -9.29
N VAL A 104 -9.07 -5.10 -8.16
CA VAL A 104 -8.96 -3.65 -8.02
C VAL A 104 -7.52 -3.21 -8.24
N ALA A 105 -6.53 -3.87 -7.64
CA ALA A 105 -5.11 -3.56 -7.81
C ALA A 105 -4.66 -3.69 -9.27
N ALA A 106 -5.12 -4.74 -9.97
CA ALA A 106 -4.84 -4.94 -11.40
C ALA A 106 -5.51 -3.87 -12.30
N ASN A 107 -6.67 -3.35 -11.90
CA ASN A 107 -7.43 -2.38 -12.68
C ASN A 107 -7.31 -0.93 -12.18
N ARG A 108 -6.50 -0.66 -11.15
CA ARG A 108 -6.48 0.63 -10.43
C ARG A 108 -6.21 1.85 -11.30
N PHE A 109 -5.43 1.68 -12.37
CA PHE A 109 -5.13 2.75 -13.33
C PHE A 109 -6.28 3.02 -14.31
N ARG A 110 -7.25 2.12 -14.39
CA ARG A 110 -8.46 2.24 -15.22
C ARG A 110 -9.69 2.64 -14.42
N LEU A 111 -9.64 2.51 -13.09
CA LEU A 111 -10.73 2.91 -12.22
C LEU A 111 -10.76 4.44 -12.08
N PRO A 112 -11.94 5.08 -12.21
CA PRO A 112 -12.06 6.51 -11.98
C PRO A 112 -11.67 6.84 -10.53
N GLY A 113 -10.95 7.94 -10.35
CA GLY A 113 -10.44 8.36 -9.05
C GLY A 113 -10.17 9.86 -8.99
N ALA A 114 -9.80 10.32 -7.80
CA ALA A 114 -9.42 11.71 -7.57
C ALA A 114 -8.13 12.03 -8.33
N THR A 115 -7.85 13.30 -8.58
CA THR A 115 -6.53 13.72 -9.09
C THR A 115 -5.43 13.21 -8.16
N PRO A 116 -4.28 12.74 -8.69
CA PRO A 116 -3.17 12.27 -7.88
C PRO A 116 -2.77 13.31 -6.83
N ALA A 117 -2.14 12.87 -5.75
CA ALA A 117 -1.89 13.63 -4.52
C ALA A 117 -1.03 14.91 -4.69
N CYS A 118 -0.75 15.33 -5.92
CA CYS A 118 -0.38 16.69 -6.33
C CYS A 118 -1.51 17.70 -6.09
N ARG A 119 -2.10 17.68 -4.89
CA ARG A 119 -2.83 18.81 -4.31
C ARG A 119 -2.01 19.25 -3.11
N LEU A 120 -1.47 20.47 -3.18
CA LEU A 120 -0.69 21.09 -2.11
C LEU A 120 -1.42 20.89 -0.76
N PRO A 121 -0.73 20.52 0.32
CA PRO A 121 -1.35 20.42 1.63
C PRO A 121 -1.95 21.78 2.03
N ASP A 122 -3.17 21.76 2.53
CA ASP A 122 -3.77 22.91 3.20
C ASP A 122 -2.95 23.20 4.47
N PRO A 123 -2.40 24.42 4.64
CA PRO A 123 -1.59 24.77 5.82
C PRO A 123 -2.37 24.68 7.15
N ALA A 124 -3.67 24.42 7.14
CA ALA A 124 -4.49 24.34 8.35
C ALA A 124 -4.40 23.00 9.14
N VAL A 125 -3.62 22.00 8.70
CA VAL A 125 -3.44 20.73 9.46
C VAL A 125 -1.99 20.51 9.87
N VAL A 126 -1.39 21.55 10.47
CA VAL A 126 -0.25 21.37 11.38
C VAL A 126 -0.83 21.38 12.79
N GLY A 127 -1.24 20.22 13.26
CA GLY A 127 -1.54 20.04 14.68
C GLY A 127 -0.22 20.12 15.44
N GLU A 128 -0.07 21.16 16.25
CA GLU A 128 0.99 21.31 17.25
C GLU A 128 1.11 20.04 18.10
N ALA A 129 2.21 19.33 17.91
CA ALA A 129 2.79 18.49 18.94
C ALA A 129 4.29 18.75 18.88
N GLU A 130 4.78 19.46 19.89
CA GLU A 130 6.19 19.78 20.10
C GLU A 130 7.07 18.52 20.03
N GLY A 131 8.22 18.65 19.36
CA GLY A 131 9.22 17.60 19.25
C GLY A 131 9.91 17.64 17.89
N GLY A 132 10.84 18.57 17.73
CA GLY A 132 11.49 18.89 16.47
C GLY A 132 12.18 17.72 15.79
N VAL A 133 11.96 17.63 14.47
CA VAL A 133 12.94 17.12 13.52
C VAL A 133 13.03 18.17 12.42
N ALA A 134 14.20 18.78 12.31
CA ALA A 134 14.50 19.81 11.34
C ALA A 134 14.28 19.27 9.91
N VAL A 135 13.31 19.85 9.21
CA VAL A 135 13.16 19.68 7.76
C VAL A 135 14.19 20.60 7.11
N ALA A 136 15.37 20.06 6.80
CA ALA A 136 16.33 20.75 5.95
C ALA A 136 15.70 20.93 4.56
N SER A 137 15.26 22.16 4.29
CA SER A 137 14.89 22.60 2.94
C SER A 137 16.17 22.99 2.21
N ALA A 138 16.42 22.37 1.06
CA ALA A 138 17.43 22.82 0.12
C ALA A 138 16.78 23.02 -1.26
N PRO A 139 17.29 23.97 -2.06
CA PRO A 139 16.46 24.77 -2.96
C PRO A 139 16.29 24.16 -4.34
N ALA A 140 15.23 24.63 -5.00
CA ALA A 140 14.99 24.47 -6.42
C ALA A 140 16.21 24.87 -7.25
N SER A 141 16.56 24.06 -8.25
CA SER A 141 17.22 24.53 -9.45
C SER A 141 16.71 23.75 -10.65
N SER A 142 15.90 24.47 -11.41
CA SER A 142 15.44 24.15 -12.75
C SER A 142 16.63 24.08 -13.70
N THR A 143 16.73 23.02 -14.50
CA THR A 143 17.24 23.13 -15.87
C THR A 143 16.51 22.12 -16.73
N ALA A 144 15.76 22.64 -17.69
CA ALA A 144 15.05 21.91 -18.73
C ALA A 144 15.95 21.60 -19.93
N LEU A 145 15.41 20.78 -20.84
CA LEU A 145 15.89 20.35 -22.16
C LEU A 145 16.93 19.21 -22.12
N ALA A 146 16.81 18.10 -22.87
CA ALA A 146 16.22 17.94 -24.20
C ALA A 146 15.78 16.47 -24.50
N ALA A 147 14.72 16.30 -25.30
CA ALA A 147 14.48 15.08 -26.10
C ALA A 147 15.39 15.10 -27.35
N PRO A 148 15.68 13.96 -28.01
CA PRO A 148 14.79 13.54 -29.08
C PRO A 148 14.59 12.02 -29.27
N SER A 149 13.46 11.74 -29.92
CA SER A 149 13.06 10.66 -30.83
C SER A 149 14.04 9.51 -31.14
N GLY A 150 13.51 8.29 -31.10
CA GLY A 150 14.08 7.12 -31.75
C GLY A 150 13.12 5.93 -31.74
N ALA A 151 12.48 5.67 -32.87
CA ALA A 151 11.57 4.56 -33.12
C ALA A 151 12.26 3.19 -33.05
N SER A 152 11.55 2.15 -32.61
CA SER A 152 11.27 0.92 -33.39
C SER A 152 10.80 -0.24 -32.50
N ALA A 153 9.64 -0.79 -32.81
CA ALA A 153 9.30 -2.20 -32.59
C ALA A 153 10.09 -3.06 -33.62
N PRO A 154 10.32 -4.38 -33.43
CA PRO A 154 9.24 -5.36 -33.56
C PRO A 154 9.35 -6.67 -32.73
N ALA A 155 8.24 -7.41 -32.76
CA ALA A 155 8.08 -8.86 -32.83
C ALA A 155 8.57 -9.79 -31.68
N SER A 156 7.56 -10.43 -31.08
CA SER A 156 7.38 -11.87 -30.87
C SER A 156 8.59 -12.75 -30.52
N SER A 157 8.56 -13.33 -29.31
CA SER A 157 8.97 -14.73 -29.18
C SER A 157 8.19 -15.43 -28.05
N THR A 158 7.40 -16.41 -28.48
CA THR A 158 6.75 -17.43 -27.68
C THR A 158 7.81 -18.28 -26.96
N ALA A 159 7.64 -18.53 -25.67
CA ALA A 159 8.20 -19.72 -25.01
C ALA A 159 7.32 -20.12 -23.83
N LEU A 160 6.54 -21.18 -24.04
CA LEU A 160 5.96 -22.00 -22.98
C LEU A 160 7.08 -22.60 -22.12
N VAL A 161 6.94 -22.55 -20.80
CA VAL A 161 7.56 -23.53 -19.90
C VAL A 161 6.51 -23.98 -18.88
N ALA A 162 6.20 -25.27 -18.92
CA ALA A 162 5.33 -25.99 -18.00
C ALA A 162 6.07 -26.35 -16.69
N PRO A 163 5.35 -26.68 -15.60
CA PRO A 163 5.93 -26.92 -14.28
C PRO A 163 6.29 -28.40 -14.06
N SER A 164 7.36 -28.69 -13.31
CA SER A 164 7.59 -30.03 -12.76
C SER A 164 8.42 -29.95 -11.47
N GLY A 165 7.97 -30.67 -10.43
CA GLY A 165 8.79 -30.95 -9.24
C GLY A 165 8.09 -30.77 -7.90
N ALA A 166 7.08 -31.57 -7.61
CA ALA A 166 6.66 -31.86 -6.24
C ALA A 166 7.64 -32.88 -5.62
N SER A 167 8.12 -32.62 -4.41
CA SER A 167 8.81 -33.62 -3.58
C SER A 167 8.27 -33.56 -2.16
N ALA A 168 7.72 -34.70 -1.73
CA ALA A 168 7.09 -34.93 -0.43
C ALA A 168 8.13 -35.21 0.68
N PRO A 169 7.76 -35.10 1.97
CA PRO A 169 8.71 -35.11 3.08
C PRO A 169 9.10 -36.51 3.60
N ALA A 170 10.32 -36.57 4.15
CA ALA A 170 10.94 -37.74 4.76
C ALA A 170 10.28 -38.17 6.09
N ARG A 171 10.19 -39.49 6.29
CA ARG A 171 9.77 -40.15 7.54
C ARG A 171 10.91 -40.14 8.58
N PRO A 172 10.62 -40.03 9.88
CA PRO A 172 11.58 -40.33 10.94
C PRO A 172 11.56 -41.83 11.33
N SER A 173 12.74 -42.36 11.57
CA SER A 173 13.06 -43.70 12.08
C SER A 173 12.82 -43.79 13.59
N ALA A 174 12.22 -44.89 14.04
CA ALA A 174 12.10 -45.27 15.45
C ALA A 174 13.40 -45.94 15.96
N PRO A 175 13.71 -45.87 17.27
CA PRO A 175 14.87 -46.55 17.85
C PRO A 175 14.57 -48.00 18.26
N ALA A 176 15.65 -48.79 18.30
CA ALA A 176 15.69 -50.22 18.61
C ALA A 176 15.57 -50.53 20.12
N ALA A 177 14.92 -51.65 20.42
CA ALA A 177 15.14 -52.51 21.59
C ALA A 177 14.65 -53.92 21.26
#